data_AF-A0A7S2LS95-F1
#
_entry.id   AF-A0A7S2LS95-F1
#
_cell.length_a   1.000
_cell.length_b   1.000
_cell.length_c   1.000
_cell.angle_alpha   90.00
_cell.angle_beta   90.00
_cell.angle_gamma   90.00
#
_symmetry.space_group_name_H-M   'P 1'
#
loop_
_entity.id
_entity.type
_entity.pdbx_description
1 polymer ?
#
loop_
_entity_poly.entity_id
_entity_poly.type
_entity_poly.pdbx_seq_one_letter_code
_entity_poly.pdbx_strand_id
1 'polypeptide(L)'
;MALPEAIAPLVRPTMVLIAALLAWNLNVTILKAKLTIQGIVYLIFCNDKKWKKPEDPGLILKSTKGVEKKTVIFVRHGESTWNDTFNKGERSVLVFVVFYLPNLLKALLYETYLCLTGQIDSWFYDSPMSHYGLEQVQKLADFLGKKPEGTDREVELLKILRGDEGAPSSKIVSSNLRRAISTVAAGFSERLKRRPDDKIFIIPSLQEISRNPDTLSITPAHENVTASWIEKDATACNFQAIFDKQCDMSSHTGNKPLDTNGLKRMLEFSNYAFTVDEDVVIAGGHSIWFRSYFRTFLPNDSNHPGKNRKVVNCGAVAFTLLKKGEGADAKFAIDPDTVDVVYGGFT
;
A
#
# COMPACT_ATOMS: atom_id res chain seq x y z
N MET A 1 22.56 30.62 -23.04
CA MET A 1 21.30 31.17 -23.60
C MET A 1 20.85 32.25 -22.63
N ALA A 2 20.94 33.52 -23.03
CA ALA A 2 20.55 34.63 -22.15
C ALA A 2 19.04 34.54 -21.88
N LEU A 3 18.61 34.77 -20.63
CA LEU A 3 17.17 34.91 -20.35
C LEU A 3 16.63 36.08 -21.17
N PRO A 4 15.40 35.99 -21.71
CA PRO A 4 14.73 37.11 -22.35
C PRO A 4 14.77 38.34 -21.43
N GLU A 5 15.10 39.53 -21.97
CA GLU A 5 15.22 40.78 -21.20
C GLU A 5 13.96 41.10 -20.38
N ALA A 6 12.79 40.63 -20.84
CA ALA A 6 11.52 40.77 -20.15
C ALA A 6 11.41 40.00 -18.81
N ILE A 7 12.21 38.92 -18.61
CA ILE A 7 12.12 38.05 -17.42
C ILE A 7 13.15 38.45 -16.36
N ALA A 8 14.28 39.03 -16.77
CA ALA A 8 15.37 39.40 -15.86
C ALA A 8 14.94 40.25 -14.64
N PRO A 9 14.01 41.24 -14.77
CA PRO A 9 13.54 42.01 -13.62
C PRO A 9 12.73 41.18 -12.61
N LEU A 10 12.09 40.10 -13.05
CA LEU A 10 11.24 39.25 -12.21
C LEU A 10 12.02 38.19 -11.43
N VAL A 11 13.25 37.86 -11.85
CA VAL A 11 14.06 36.80 -11.22
C VAL A 11 14.34 37.12 -9.75
N ARG A 12 14.84 38.33 -9.44
CA ARG A 12 15.21 38.70 -8.07
C ARG A 12 14.00 38.70 -7.12
N PRO A 13 12.88 39.40 -7.42
CA PRO A 13 11.69 39.35 -6.58
C PRO A 13 11.16 37.92 -6.38
N THR A 14 11.18 37.09 -7.43
CA THR A 14 10.72 35.69 -7.35
C THR A 14 11.61 34.88 -6.41
N MET A 15 12.94 35.01 -6.51
CA MET A 15 13.86 34.30 -5.62
C MET A 15 13.72 34.74 -4.16
N VAL A 16 13.52 36.03 -3.91
CA VAL A 16 13.24 36.56 -2.55
C VAL A 16 11.93 36.00 -2.02
N LEU A 17 10.87 35.97 -2.84
CA LEU A 17 9.59 35.38 -2.45
C LEU A 17 9.71 33.89 -2.14
N ILE A 18 10.40 33.11 -2.98
CA ILE A 18 10.65 31.68 -2.72
C ILE A 18 11.41 31.48 -1.41
N ALA A 19 12.48 32.25 -1.18
CA ALA A 19 13.25 32.16 0.05
C ALA A 19 12.40 32.51 1.28
N ALA A 20 11.57 33.55 1.18
CA ALA A 20 10.63 33.94 2.24
C ALA A 20 9.60 32.84 2.52
N LEU A 21 9.03 32.21 1.49
CA LEU A 21 8.07 31.11 1.64
C LEU A 21 8.71 29.85 2.25
N LEU A 22 9.94 29.51 1.85
CA LEU A 22 10.70 28.39 2.42
C LEU A 22 11.05 28.64 3.90
N ALA A 23 11.40 29.88 4.25
CA ALA A 23 11.67 30.29 5.62
C ALA A 23 10.38 30.34 6.46
N TRP A 24 9.28 30.82 5.90
CA TRP A 24 7.97 30.81 6.55
C TRP A 24 7.50 29.39 6.85
N ASN A 25 7.73 28.46 5.92
CA ASN A 25 7.36 27.04 6.05
C ASN A 25 8.55 26.16 6.46
N LEU A 26 9.47 26.68 7.29
CA LEU A 26 10.75 26.03 7.61
C LEU A 26 10.61 24.58 8.07
N ASN A 27 9.60 24.26 8.89
CA ASN A 27 9.37 22.89 9.38
C ASN A 27 9.12 21.90 8.24
N VAL A 28 8.29 22.29 7.26
CA VAL A 28 8.00 21.46 6.09
C VAL A 28 9.21 21.39 5.16
N THR A 29 9.90 22.52 4.95
CA THR A 29 11.15 22.56 4.18
C THR A 29 12.19 21.57 4.74
N ILE A 30 12.39 21.56 6.07
CA ILE A 30 13.30 20.62 6.75
C ILE A 30 12.83 19.18 6.59
N LEU A 31 11.54 18.90 6.77
CA LEU A 31 10.97 17.56 6.58
C LEU A 31 11.22 17.05 5.16
N LYS A 32 10.97 17.88 4.15
CA LYS A 32 11.20 17.56 2.73
C LYS A 32 12.66 17.31 2.42
N ALA A 33 13.56 18.12 2.98
CA ALA A 33 14.99 17.90 2.85
C ALA A 33 15.40 16.54 3.47
N LYS A 34 14.88 16.20 4.66
CA LYS A 34 15.12 14.90 5.31
C LYS A 34 14.61 13.74 4.46
N LEU A 35 13.39 13.82 3.93
CA LEU A 35 12.83 12.81 3.03
C LEU A 35 13.65 12.66 1.75
N THR A 36 14.12 13.78 1.20
CA THR A 36 14.99 13.79 0.01
C THR A 36 16.29 13.03 0.28
N ILE A 37 16.98 13.38 1.37
CA ILE A 37 18.21 12.70 1.80
C ILE A 37 17.93 11.21 2.05
N GLN A 38 16.86 10.88 2.77
CA GLN A 38 16.47 9.49 3.03
C GLN A 38 16.21 8.73 1.72
N GLY A 39 15.45 9.30 0.78
CA GLY A 39 15.18 8.70 -0.52
C GLY A 39 16.45 8.39 -1.31
N ILE A 40 17.42 9.32 -1.32
CA ILE A 40 18.72 9.12 -1.97
C ILE A 40 19.49 7.97 -1.28
N VAL A 41 19.55 7.96 0.05
CA VAL A 41 20.22 6.90 0.82
C VAL A 41 19.58 5.54 0.54
N TYR A 42 18.25 5.45 0.48
CA TYR A 42 17.55 4.20 0.15
C TYR A 42 17.82 3.74 -1.28
N LEU A 43 17.82 4.67 -2.24
CA LEU A 43 18.07 4.35 -3.63
C LEU A 43 19.44 3.67 -3.82
N ILE A 44 20.45 4.17 -3.11
CA ILE A 44 21.84 3.71 -3.20
C ILE A 44 22.06 2.44 -2.37
N PHE A 45 21.64 2.42 -1.10
CA PHE A 45 22.10 1.43 -0.13
C PHE A 45 21.08 0.32 0.20
N CYS A 46 19.79 0.51 -0.09
CA CYS A 46 18.76 -0.44 0.35
C CYS A 46 18.84 -1.77 -0.40
N ASN A 47 18.84 -2.90 0.30
CA ASN A 47 18.88 -4.24 -0.31
C ASN A 47 17.50 -4.90 -0.38
N ASP A 48 16.42 -4.10 -0.43
CA ASP A 48 15.05 -4.57 -0.23
C ASP A 48 14.66 -5.77 -1.10
N LYS A 49 15.13 -5.81 -2.35
CA LYS A 49 14.82 -6.83 -3.38
C LYS A 49 15.76 -8.04 -3.37
N LYS A 50 16.70 -8.14 -2.42
CA LYS A 50 17.75 -9.17 -2.41
C LYS A 50 17.62 -10.09 -1.20
N TRP A 51 17.39 -11.37 -1.46
CA TRP A 51 17.44 -12.44 -0.46
C TRP A 51 17.69 -13.79 -1.14
N LYS A 52 18.20 -14.77 -0.37
CA LYS A 52 18.35 -16.15 -0.86
C LYS A 52 16.97 -16.77 -1.00
N LYS A 53 16.77 -17.57 -2.05
CA LYS A 53 15.52 -18.32 -2.23
C LYS A 53 15.33 -19.27 -1.03
N PRO A 54 14.20 -19.20 -0.31
CA PRO A 54 13.91 -20.13 0.77
C PRO A 54 13.74 -21.58 0.26
N GLU A 55 13.70 -22.51 1.21
CA GLU A 55 13.31 -23.90 0.95
C GLU A 55 11.91 -23.98 0.33
N ASP A 56 11.63 -25.06 -0.40
CA ASP A 56 10.36 -25.25 -1.08
C ASP A 56 9.17 -25.30 -0.10
N PRO A 57 8.21 -24.35 -0.19
CA PRO A 57 7.01 -24.36 0.64
C PRO A 57 6.15 -25.63 0.44
N GLY A 58 6.27 -26.31 -0.71
CA GLY A 58 5.57 -27.57 -1.00
C GLY A 58 5.85 -28.69 0.01
N LEU A 59 6.94 -28.61 0.78
CA LEU A 59 7.23 -29.56 1.86
C LEU A 59 6.25 -29.43 3.04
N ILE A 60 5.68 -28.26 3.26
CA ILE A 60 4.69 -28.04 4.33
C ILE A 60 3.35 -28.63 3.93
N LEU A 61 2.94 -28.51 2.66
CA LEU A 61 1.69 -29.09 2.15
C LEU A 61 1.67 -30.62 2.28
N LYS A 62 2.83 -31.26 2.16
CA LYS A 62 2.98 -32.72 2.35
C LYS A 62 2.94 -33.14 3.82
N SER A 63 2.99 -32.21 4.76
CA SER A 63 2.99 -32.48 6.20
C SER A 63 1.57 -32.56 6.73
N THR A 64 1.21 -33.67 7.38
CA THR A 64 -0.12 -33.86 7.99
C THR A 64 -0.17 -33.56 9.49
N LYS A 65 0.98 -33.34 10.13
CA LYS A 65 1.08 -33.07 11.57
C LYS A 65 1.65 -31.68 11.84
N GLY A 66 1.07 -30.99 12.83
CA GLY A 66 1.57 -29.71 13.35
C GLY A 66 1.55 -28.57 12.33
N VAL A 67 0.54 -28.54 11.46
CA VAL A 67 0.34 -27.45 10.48
C VAL A 67 -0.86 -26.62 10.94
N GLU A 68 -0.59 -25.37 11.30
CA GLU A 68 -1.60 -24.37 11.60
C GLU A 68 -2.08 -23.71 10.31
N LYS A 69 -3.34 -23.26 10.29
CA LYS A 69 -3.96 -22.59 9.14
C LYS A 69 -4.52 -21.23 9.53
N LYS A 70 -4.38 -20.24 8.64
CA LYS A 70 -5.00 -18.91 8.77
C LYS A 70 -5.47 -18.44 7.40
N THR A 71 -6.68 -17.88 7.31
CA THR A 71 -7.14 -17.27 6.06
C THR A 71 -6.59 -15.84 5.96
N VAL A 72 -6.05 -15.48 4.80
CA VAL A 72 -5.56 -14.13 4.51
C VAL A 72 -6.25 -13.61 3.26
N ILE A 73 -6.70 -12.36 3.28
CA ILE A 73 -7.26 -11.66 2.12
C ILE A 73 -6.38 -10.46 1.81
N PHE A 74 -5.66 -10.51 0.69
CA PHE A 74 -4.88 -9.38 0.19
C PHE A 74 -5.77 -8.40 -0.55
N VAL A 75 -5.61 -7.11 -0.26
CA VAL A 75 -6.28 -6.00 -0.92
C VAL A 75 -5.22 -5.04 -1.45
N ARG A 76 -5.08 -4.92 -2.76
CA ARG A 76 -4.06 -4.05 -3.36
C ARG A 76 -4.54 -2.60 -3.36
N HIS A 77 -3.65 -1.66 -3.07
CA HIS A 77 -3.98 -0.24 -3.19
C HIS A 77 -4.46 0.19 -4.59
N GLY A 78 -5.27 1.25 -4.64
CA GLY A 78 -5.63 1.99 -5.85
C GLY A 78 -4.43 2.72 -6.47
N GLU A 79 -4.55 3.18 -7.71
CA GLU A 79 -3.47 3.92 -8.38
C GLU A 79 -3.02 5.15 -7.55
N SER A 80 -1.71 5.36 -7.40
CA SER A 80 -1.14 6.57 -6.78
C SER A 80 -0.71 7.62 -7.80
N THR A 81 -0.48 8.84 -7.34
CA THR A 81 0.11 9.93 -8.17
C THR A 81 1.48 9.54 -8.75
N TRP A 82 2.28 8.76 -8.02
CA TRP A 82 3.51 8.15 -8.54
C TRP A 82 3.24 7.20 -9.70
N ASN A 83 2.23 6.34 -9.59
CA ASN A 83 1.86 5.42 -10.66
C ASN A 83 1.35 6.18 -11.89
N ASP A 84 0.51 7.19 -11.70
CA ASP A 84 0.06 8.06 -12.79
C ASP A 84 1.23 8.75 -13.51
N THR A 85 2.31 9.09 -12.80
CA THR A 85 3.47 9.73 -13.43
C THR A 85 4.41 8.73 -14.12
N PHE A 86 4.75 7.63 -13.45
CA PHE A 86 5.88 6.78 -13.85
C PHE A 86 5.48 5.43 -14.46
N ASN A 87 4.22 5.02 -14.37
CA ASN A 87 3.79 3.72 -14.89
C ASN A 87 2.82 3.90 -16.06
N LYS A 88 2.99 3.11 -17.12
CA LYS A 88 2.03 3.08 -18.23
C LYS A 88 0.58 2.87 -17.75
N GLY A 89 0.39 1.96 -16.79
CA GLY A 89 -0.94 1.57 -16.33
C GLY A 89 -1.76 1.00 -17.49
N GLU A 90 -3.03 1.41 -17.56
CA GLU A 90 -3.96 1.04 -18.63
C GLU A 90 -3.78 1.85 -19.91
N ARG A 91 -2.95 2.90 -19.88
CA ARG A 91 -2.70 3.75 -21.06
C ARG A 91 -2.01 2.97 -22.17
N SER A 92 -2.24 3.39 -23.42
CA SER A 92 -1.43 2.90 -24.53
C SER A 92 0.02 3.38 -24.39
N VAL A 93 0.97 2.64 -24.96
CA VAL A 93 2.40 3.00 -24.89
C VAL A 93 2.64 4.38 -25.49
N LEU A 94 1.98 4.69 -26.61
CA LEU A 94 2.07 6.00 -27.27
C LEU A 94 1.61 7.13 -26.35
N VAL A 95 0.44 6.99 -25.72
CA VAL A 95 -0.10 7.99 -24.80
C VAL A 95 0.85 8.18 -23.62
N PHE A 96 1.33 7.10 -23.01
CA PHE A 96 2.26 7.20 -21.89
C PHE A 96 3.55 7.96 -22.26
N VAL A 97 4.17 7.65 -23.39
CA VAL A 97 5.42 8.29 -23.82
C VAL A 97 5.20 9.78 -24.14
N VAL A 98 4.13 10.13 -24.85
CA VAL A 98 3.80 11.51 -25.21
C VAL A 98 3.55 12.37 -23.97
N PHE A 99 2.84 11.84 -22.97
CA PHE A 99 2.47 12.58 -21.76
C PHE A 99 3.46 12.43 -20.59
N TYR A 100 4.54 11.65 -20.73
CA TYR A 100 5.50 11.43 -19.65
C TYR A 100 6.15 12.75 -19.18
N LEU A 101 6.72 13.55 -20.10
CA LEU A 101 7.37 14.82 -19.74
C LEU A 101 6.38 15.86 -19.18
N PRO A 102 5.19 16.08 -19.79
CA PRO A 102 4.15 16.92 -19.17
C PRO A 102 3.74 16.47 -17.77
N ASN A 103 3.55 15.17 -17.54
CA ASN A 103 3.18 14.64 -16.23
C ASN A 103 4.30 14.79 -15.21
N LEU A 104 5.56 14.60 -15.63
CA LEU A 104 6.72 14.85 -14.76
C LEU A 104 6.82 16.33 -14.38
N LEU A 105 6.61 17.25 -15.33
CA LEU A 105 6.59 18.68 -15.04
C LEU A 105 5.46 19.04 -14.07
N LYS A 106 4.25 18.51 -14.29
CA LYS A 106 3.12 18.65 -13.37
C LYS A 106 3.48 18.17 -11.96
N ALA A 107 4.08 16.99 -11.84
CA ALA A 107 4.51 16.42 -10.57
C ALA A 107 5.52 17.31 -9.84
N LEU A 108 6.53 17.83 -10.55
CA LEU A 108 7.54 18.75 -10.00
C LEU A 108 6.94 20.08 -9.54
N LEU A 109 6.04 20.67 -10.34
CA LEU A 109 5.36 21.91 -10.00
C LEU A 109 4.45 21.73 -8.78
N TYR A 110 3.71 20.61 -8.70
CA TYR A 110 2.88 20.31 -7.53
C TYR A 110 3.73 20.05 -6.27
N GLU A 111 4.82 19.29 -6.37
CA GLU A 111 5.72 19.09 -5.24
C GLU A 111 6.32 20.42 -4.74
N THR A 112 6.66 21.32 -5.66
CA THR A 112 7.12 22.68 -5.33
C THR A 112 6.02 23.47 -4.63
N TYR A 113 4.79 23.43 -5.15
CA TYR A 113 3.63 24.07 -4.52
C TYR A 113 3.39 23.55 -3.10
N LEU A 114 3.39 22.24 -2.88
CA LEU A 114 3.20 21.63 -1.56
C LEU A 114 4.28 22.09 -0.57
N CYS A 115 5.54 22.15 -1.01
CA CYS A 115 6.65 22.65 -0.19
C CYS A 115 6.48 24.14 0.15
N LEU A 116 6.23 24.99 -0.84
CA LEU A 116 6.12 26.44 -0.67
C LEU A 116 4.87 26.87 0.10
N THR A 117 3.83 26.03 0.15
CA THR A 117 2.61 26.29 0.93
C THR A 117 2.61 25.63 2.31
N GLY A 118 3.70 24.95 2.69
CA GLY A 118 3.81 24.30 4.00
C GLY A 118 2.88 23.11 4.19
N GLN A 119 2.54 22.39 3.11
CA GLN A 119 1.74 21.18 3.22
C GLN A 119 2.63 19.96 3.52
N ILE A 120 2.26 19.21 4.55
CA ILE A 120 2.87 17.90 4.88
C ILE A 120 2.28 16.83 3.96
N ASP A 121 2.62 16.94 2.68
CA ASP A 121 2.15 16.02 1.66
C ASP A 121 3.14 15.97 0.50
N SER A 122 3.16 14.89 -0.29
CA SER A 122 4.11 14.75 -1.40
C SER A 122 3.52 14.03 -2.60
N TRP A 123 3.88 14.50 -3.78
CA TRP A 123 3.65 13.77 -5.02
C TRP A 123 4.56 12.53 -5.12
N PHE A 124 5.79 12.61 -4.62
CA PHE A 124 6.82 11.59 -4.84
C PHE A 124 7.05 10.64 -3.66
N TYR A 125 6.84 11.11 -2.43
CA TYR A 125 6.98 10.32 -1.20
C TYR A 125 5.62 9.93 -0.68
N ASP A 126 5.48 8.71 -0.16
CA ASP A 126 4.21 8.21 0.36
C ASP A 126 3.00 8.56 -0.52
N SER A 127 3.21 8.48 -1.84
CA SER A 127 2.33 9.15 -2.81
C SER A 127 0.87 8.76 -2.60
N PRO A 128 -0.04 9.73 -2.44
CA PRO A 128 -1.44 9.45 -2.19
C PRO A 128 -2.09 8.78 -3.40
N MET A 129 -3.31 8.27 -3.22
CA MET A 129 -4.11 7.78 -4.34
C MET A 129 -4.37 8.93 -5.34
N SER A 130 -4.28 8.63 -6.64
CA SER A 130 -4.71 9.56 -7.69
C SER A 130 -6.24 9.66 -7.73
N HIS A 131 -6.79 10.61 -8.49
CA HIS A 131 -8.22 10.64 -8.77
C HIS A 131 -8.71 9.33 -9.41
N TYR A 132 -7.91 8.73 -10.31
CA TYR A 132 -8.23 7.42 -10.87
C TYR A 132 -8.18 6.30 -9.81
N GLY A 133 -7.23 6.36 -8.87
CA GLY A 133 -7.21 5.48 -7.71
C GLY A 133 -8.47 5.61 -6.83
N LEU A 134 -9.01 6.82 -6.68
CA LEU A 134 -10.28 7.06 -5.99
C LEU A 134 -11.47 6.44 -6.74
N GLU A 135 -11.49 6.51 -8.07
CA GLU A 135 -12.51 5.81 -8.87
C GLU A 135 -12.39 4.28 -8.73
N GLN A 136 -11.17 3.75 -8.69
CA GLN A 136 -10.93 2.31 -8.49
C GLN A 136 -11.43 1.82 -7.14
N VAL A 137 -11.19 2.59 -6.07
CA VAL A 137 -11.69 2.21 -4.74
C VAL A 137 -13.19 2.38 -4.62
N GLN A 138 -13.80 3.37 -5.30
CA GLN A 138 -15.25 3.48 -5.38
C GLN A 138 -15.86 2.25 -6.05
N LYS A 139 -15.28 1.75 -7.15
CA LYS A 139 -15.74 0.51 -7.79
C LYS A 139 -15.66 -0.71 -6.86
N LEU A 140 -14.61 -0.80 -6.03
CA LEU A 140 -14.51 -1.83 -5.01
C LEU A 140 -15.61 -1.67 -3.95
N ALA A 141 -15.84 -0.46 -3.44
CA ALA A 141 -16.90 -0.19 -2.47
C ALA A 141 -18.29 -0.53 -3.03
N ASP A 142 -18.57 -0.14 -4.27
CA ASP A 142 -19.82 -0.44 -4.97
C ASP A 142 -20.01 -1.95 -5.16
N PHE A 143 -18.94 -2.67 -5.50
CA PHE A 143 -18.94 -4.13 -5.59
C PHE A 143 -19.30 -4.76 -4.24
N LEU A 144 -18.67 -4.31 -3.15
CA LEU A 144 -18.95 -4.80 -1.80
C LEU A 144 -20.34 -4.40 -1.30
N GLY A 145 -20.92 -3.31 -1.82
CA GLY A 145 -22.29 -2.89 -1.51
C GLY A 145 -23.37 -3.81 -2.08
N LYS A 146 -23.08 -4.54 -3.16
CA LYS A 146 -24.02 -5.50 -3.79
C LYS A 146 -24.21 -6.74 -2.93
N LYS A 147 -25.39 -7.37 -3.06
CA LYS A 147 -25.68 -8.64 -2.39
C LYS A 147 -24.61 -9.67 -2.77
N PRO A 148 -24.02 -10.40 -1.80
CA PRO A 148 -23.07 -11.46 -2.09
C PRO A 148 -23.71 -12.54 -2.96
N GLU A 149 -23.08 -12.85 -4.08
CA GLU A 149 -23.48 -13.88 -5.05
C GLU A 149 -22.23 -14.64 -5.50
N GLY A 150 -22.38 -15.93 -5.80
CA GLY A 150 -21.27 -16.82 -6.16
C GLY A 150 -21.38 -18.18 -5.49
N THR A 151 -20.28 -18.90 -5.44
CA THR A 151 -20.10 -20.12 -4.63
C THR A 151 -20.20 -19.82 -3.14
N ASP A 152 -20.45 -20.84 -2.31
CA ASP A 152 -20.54 -20.68 -0.85
C ASP A 152 -19.28 -20.01 -0.27
N ARG A 153 -18.11 -20.34 -0.82
CA ARG A 153 -16.82 -19.75 -0.41
C ARG A 153 -16.72 -18.27 -0.80
N GLU A 154 -17.10 -17.90 -2.02
CA GLU A 154 -17.10 -16.50 -2.46
C GLU A 154 -18.06 -15.66 -1.62
N VAL A 155 -19.26 -16.20 -1.34
CA VAL A 155 -20.25 -15.56 -0.47
C VAL A 155 -19.70 -15.35 0.95
N GLU A 156 -19.02 -16.34 1.52
CA GLU A 156 -18.38 -16.22 2.83
C GLU A 156 -17.28 -15.13 2.83
N LEU A 157 -16.40 -15.13 1.82
CA LEU A 157 -15.34 -14.13 1.68
C LEU A 157 -15.90 -12.71 1.53
N LEU A 158 -16.99 -12.54 0.78
CA LEU A 158 -17.67 -11.25 0.65
C LEU A 158 -18.30 -10.81 1.97
N LYS A 159 -18.94 -11.71 2.71
CA LYS A 159 -19.47 -11.42 4.05
C LYS A 159 -18.38 -10.99 5.01
N ILE A 160 -17.20 -11.64 4.96
CA ILE A 160 -16.02 -11.24 5.75
C ILE A 160 -15.59 -9.82 5.37
N LEU A 161 -15.37 -9.53 4.08
CA LEU A 161 -14.94 -8.20 3.64
C LEU A 161 -15.95 -7.09 3.98
N ARG A 162 -17.25 -7.40 3.91
CA ARG A 162 -18.34 -6.49 4.28
C ARG A 162 -18.50 -6.36 5.79
N GLY A 163 -17.99 -7.29 6.58
CA GLY A 163 -18.24 -7.35 8.02
C GLY A 163 -19.72 -7.60 8.33
N ASP A 164 -20.37 -8.47 7.56
CA ASP A 164 -21.76 -8.86 7.77
C ASP A 164 -21.93 -9.63 9.10
N GLU A 165 -23.13 -9.57 9.68
CA GLU A 165 -23.44 -10.33 10.90
C GLU A 165 -23.32 -11.84 10.65
N GLY A 166 -22.71 -12.55 11.61
CA GLY A 166 -22.45 -13.99 11.50
C GLY A 166 -21.32 -14.38 10.56
N ALA A 167 -20.63 -13.42 9.93
CA ALA A 167 -19.40 -13.70 9.19
C ALA A 167 -18.27 -14.15 10.15
N PRO A 168 -17.33 -15.00 9.69
CA PRO A 168 -16.12 -15.32 10.45
C PRO A 168 -15.40 -14.07 10.95
N SER A 169 -14.77 -14.19 12.12
CA SER A 169 -14.06 -13.06 12.74
C SER A 169 -12.89 -12.62 11.84
N SER A 170 -12.68 -11.30 11.73
CA SER A 170 -11.62 -10.79 10.87
C SER A 170 -10.97 -9.52 11.40
N LYS A 171 -9.65 -9.42 11.22
CA LYS A 171 -8.84 -8.25 11.55
C LYS A 171 -8.36 -7.56 10.27
N ILE A 172 -8.55 -6.24 10.21
CA ILE A 172 -8.08 -5.42 9.09
C ILE A 172 -6.70 -4.86 9.43
N VAL A 173 -5.73 -5.11 8.58
CA VAL A 173 -4.39 -4.55 8.66
C VAL A 173 -4.02 -3.85 7.37
N SER A 174 -3.13 -2.87 7.44
CA SER A 174 -2.60 -2.17 6.27
C SER A 174 -1.11 -1.93 6.42
N SER A 175 -0.43 -1.78 5.29
CA SER A 175 0.88 -1.13 5.28
C SER A 175 0.78 0.31 5.81
N ASN A 176 1.93 0.88 6.13
CA ASN A 176 2.08 2.27 6.56
C ASN A 176 2.16 3.30 5.42
N LEU A 177 1.91 2.88 4.18
CA LEU A 177 1.89 3.80 3.04
C LEU A 177 0.46 4.27 2.80
N ARG A 178 0.26 5.58 2.74
CA ARG A 178 -1.05 6.24 2.73
C ARG A 178 -1.98 5.65 1.69
N ARG A 179 -1.52 5.42 0.46
CA ARG A 179 -2.34 4.82 -0.61
C ARG A 179 -2.97 3.48 -0.24
N ALA A 180 -2.31 2.64 0.55
CA ALA A 180 -2.89 1.37 1.02
C ALA A 180 -3.93 1.62 2.12
N ILE A 181 -3.58 2.46 3.10
CA ILE A 181 -4.47 2.85 4.20
C ILE A 181 -5.77 3.44 3.64
N SER A 182 -5.66 4.38 2.72
CA SER A 182 -6.80 5.05 2.07
C SER A 182 -7.63 4.09 1.23
N THR A 183 -7.00 3.11 0.57
CA THR A 183 -7.74 2.07 -0.19
C THR A 183 -8.61 1.24 0.76
N VAL A 184 -8.05 0.83 1.90
CA VAL A 184 -8.78 0.06 2.92
C VAL A 184 -9.88 0.92 3.55
N ALA A 185 -9.58 2.17 3.91
CA ALA A 185 -10.53 3.09 4.53
C ALA A 185 -11.73 3.40 3.63
N ALA A 186 -11.50 3.71 2.35
CA ALA A 186 -12.59 3.99 1.41
C ALA A 186 -13.30 2.71 0.94
N GLY A 187 -12.54 1.67 0.60
CA GLY A 187 -13.08 0.41 0.08
C GLY A 187 -13.95 -0.33 1.09
N PHE A 188 -13.63 -0.22 2.39
CA PHE A 188 -14.41 -0.79 3.48
C PHE A 188 -15.19 0.24 4.29
N SER A 189 -15.42 1.44 3.74
CA SER A 189 -16.10 2.52 4.45
C SER A 189 -17.47 2.11 5.02
N GLU A 190 -18.27 1.35 4.27
CA GLU A 190 -19.56 0.85 4.74
C GLU A 190 -19.43 -0.21 5.86
N ARG A 191 -18.39 -1.06 5.81
CA ARG A 191 -18.06 -1.98 6.92
C ARG A 191 -17.68 -1.20 8.17
N LEU A 192 -16.80 -0.21 8.02
CA LEU A 192 -16.27 0.59 9.12
C LEU A 192 -17.37 1.46 9.77
N LYS A 193 -18.36 1.93 9.00
CA LYS A 193 -19.57 2.58 9.53
C LYS A 193 -20.45 1.61 10.31
N ARG A 194 -20.65 0.39 9.78
CA ARG A 194 -21.46 -0.66 10.43
C ARG A 194 -20.82 -1.19 11.71
N ARG A 195 -19.49 -1.26 11.73
CA ARG A 195 -18.67 -1.77 12.83
C ARG A 195 -17.71 -0.67 13.31
N PRO A 196 -18.17 0.29 14.13
CA PRO A 196 -17.35 1.42 14.57
C PRO A 196 -16.12 1.01 15.40
N ASP A 197 -16.15 -0.18 16.00
CA ASP A 197 -15.05 -0.74 16.78
C ASP A 197 -13.99 -1.42 15.91
N ASP A 198 -14.28 -1.73 14.64
CA ASP A 198 -13.28 -2.26 13.71
C ASP A 198 -12.18 -1.21 13.52
N LYS A 199 -10.92 -1.66 13.68
CA LYS A 199 -9.72 -0.86 13.45
C LYS A 199 -8.94 -1.37 12.23
N ILE A 200 -8.28 -0.43 11.57
CA ILE A 200 -7.25 -0.65 10.55
C ILE A 200 -5.90 -0.59 11.27
N PHE A 201 -5.31 -1.74 11.58
CA PHE A 201 -4.01 -1.79 12.26
C PHE A 201 -2.88 -1.55 11.25
N ILE A 202 -2.03 -0.56 11.54
CA ILE A 202 -0.94 -0.21 10.65
C ILE A 202 0.31 -1.01 11.00
N ILE A 203 0.73 -1.88 10.09
CA ILE A 203 1.90 -2.76 10.26
C ILE A 203 2.96 -2.50 9.17
N PRO A 204 4.16 -2.01 9.52
CA PRO A 204 5.22 -1.70 8.55
C PRO A 204 5.76 -2.91 7.77
N SER A 205 5.52 -4.14 8.25
CA SER A 205 5.90 -5.38 7.55
C SER A 205 5.24 -5.50 6.16
N LEU A 206 4.10 -4.84 5.94
CA LEU A 206 3.40 -4.78 4.65
C LEU A 206 3.88 -3.66 3.71
N GLN A 207 4.83 -2.81 4.11
CA GLN A 207 5.35 -1.72 3.28
C GLN A 207 5.89 -2.23 1.92
N GLU A 208 5.77 -1.50 0.82
CA GLU A 208 6.18 -2.03 -0.51
C GLU A 208 7.66 -2.45 -0.58
N ILE A 209 7.98 -3.46 -1.40
CA ILE A 209 9.35 -3.90 -1.69
C ILE A 209 9.92 -3.05 -2.83
N SER A 210 10.64 -1.99 -2.49
CA SER A 210 11.26 -1.07 -3.46
C SER A 210 12.30 -0.18 -2.81
N ARG A 211 13.10 0.46 -3.67
CA ARG A 211 14.04 1.53 -3.30
C ARG A 211 13.53 2.92 -3.70
N ASN A 212 12.37 2.96 -4.36
CA ASN A 212 11.80 4.20 -4.83
C ASN A 212 11.27 5.04 -3.66
N PRO A 213 11.33 6.39 -3.76
CA PRO A 213 10.87 7.28 -2.70
C PRO A 213 9.38 7.15 -2.39
N ASP A 214 8.54 6.74 -3.34
CA ASP A 214 7.10 6.50 -3.12
C ASP A 214 6.81 5.36 -2.15
N THR A 215 7.83 4.59 -1.80
CA THR A 215 7.75 3.50 -0.82
C THR A 215 8.23 3.90 0.57
N LEU A 216 8.46 5.19 0.81
CA LEU A 216 8.75 5.75 2.13
C LEU A 216 7.54 6.54 2.63
N SER A 217 7.01 6.16 3.80
CA SER A 217 5.95 6.87 4.50
C SER A 217 6.43 8.24 4.95
N ILE A 218 5.57 9.24 4.82
CA ILE A 218 5.81 10.58 5.39
C ILE A 218 5.22 10.72 6.79
N THR A 219 4.40 9.76 7.21
CA THR A 219 3.85 9.70 8.56
C THR A 219 4.96 9.21 9.51
N PRO A 220 5.29 9.96 10.58
CA PRO A 220 6.26 9.49 11.56
C PRO A 220 5.76 8.27 12.36
N ALA A 221 6.69 7.56 13.01
CA ALA A 221 6.35 6.43 13.88
C ALA A 221 5.33 6.85 14.95
N HIS A 222 4.30 6.02 15.16
CA HIS A 222 3.22 6.20 16.13
C HIS A 222 2.37 7.48 16.00
N GLU A 223 2.61 8.30 14.97
CA GLU A 223 1.80 9.47 14.68
C GLU A 223 0.60 9.13 13.80
N ASN A 224 -0.44 9.96 13.88
CA ASN A 224 -1.65 9.78 13.07
C ASN A 224 -1.38 10.07 11.60
N VAL A 225 -1.94 9.22 10.74
CA VAL A 225 -1.99 9.47 9.29
C VAL A 225 -2.94 10.64 9.00
N THR A 226 -2.58 11.45 8.01
CA THR A 226 -3.37 12.60 7.57
C THR A 226 -3.88 12.41 6.15
N ALA A 227 -5.11 12.85 5.90
CA ALA A 227 -5.69 12.89 4.57
C ALA A 227 -4.87 13.83 3.67
N SER A 228 -4.59 13.33 2.47
CA SER A 228 -3.86 14.07 1.44
C SER A 228 -4.69 15.20 0.84
N TRP A 229 -4.06 16.06 0.04
CA TRP A 229 -4.77 17.10 -0.71
C TRP A 229 -5.84 16.52 -1.65
N ILE A 230 -5.66 15.30 -2.18
CA ILE A 230 -6.64 14.65 -3.06
C ILE A 230 -7.81 14.09 -2.25
N GLU A 231 -7.50 13.47 -1.10
CA GLU A 231 -8.50 12.82 -0.24
C GLU A 231 -9.40 13.81 0.49
N LYS A 232 -8.90 15.02 0.79
CA LYS A 232 -9.70 16.10 1.39
C LYS A 232 -10.87 16.54 0.51
N ASP A 233 -10.70 16.46 -0.81
CA ASP A 233 -11.71 16.86 -1.79
C ASP A 233 -12.52 15.66 -2.31
N ALA A 234 -12.25 14.45 -1.82
CA ALA A 234 -12.86 13.22 -2.31
C ALA A 234 -14.24 12.95 -1.68
N THR A 235 -15.17 12.44 -2.47
CA THR A 235 -16.52 12.07 -2.01
C THR A 235 -16.64 10.60 -1.57
N ALA A 236 -15.59 9.78 -1.77
CA ALA A 236 -15.63 8.34 -1.50
C ALA A 236 -15.91 8.04 -0.01
N CYS A 237 -15.27 8.78 0.90
CA CYS A 237 -15.56 8.76 2.34
C CYS A 237 -14.92 9.98 3.02
N ASN A 238 -15.23 10.19 4.30
CA ASN A 238 -14.47 11.14 5.12
C ASN A 238 -13.19 10.47 5.63
N PHE A 239 -12.12 10.56 4.83
CA PHE A 239 -10.83 9.92 5.11
C PHE A 239 -10.27 10.30 6.49
N GLN A 240 -10.20 11.59 6.80
CA GLN A 240 -9.62 12.03 8.08
C GLN A 240 -10.41 11.50 9.27
N ALA A 241 -11.75 11.48 9.20
CA ALA A 241 -12.56 10.93 10.28
C ALA A 241 -12.33 9.43 10.49
N ILE A 242 -12.12 8.65 9.42
CA ILE A 242 -11.77 7.23 9.53
C ILE A 242 -10.36 7.08 10.10
N PHE A 243 -9.40 7.89 9.63
CA PHE A 243 -8.03 7.85 10.13
C PHE A 243 -7.96 8.13 11.63
N ASP A 244 -8.61 9.19 12.09
CA ASP A 244 -8.59 9.60 13.50
C ASP A 244 -9.27 8.57 14.42
N LYS A 245 -10.34 7.94 13.94
CA LYS A 245 -11.17 7.05 14.79
C LYS A 245 -10.80 5.58 14.68
N GLN A 246 -10.34 5.14 13.51
CA GLN A 246 -10.27 3.73 13.16
C GLN A 246 -8.90 3.30 12.64
N CYS A 247 -7.92 4.19 12.42
CA CYS A 247 -6.54 3.74 12.24
C CYS A 247 -5.85 3.53 13.59
N ASP A 248 -5.32 2.33 13.81
CA ASP A 248 -4.48 2.02 14.95
C ASP A 248 -3.01 2.12 14.55
N MET A 249 -2.33 3.14 15.09
CA MET A 249 -0.93 3.46 14.83
C MET A 249 0.04 2.84 15.86
N SER A 250 -0.43 2.02 16.80
CA SER A 250 0.39 1.47 17.90
C SER A 250 1.58 0.66 17.39
N SER A 251 1.40 -0.07 16.29
CA SER A 251 2.46 -0.90 15.67
C SER A 251 3.24 -0.17 14.57
N HIS A 252 2.94 1.11 14.32
CA HIS A 252 3.60 1.89 13.29
C HIS A 252 4.98 2.40 13.76
N THR A 253 6.04 1.66 13.44
CA THR A 253 7.43 2.00 13.81
C THR A 253 8.17 2.84 12.76
N GLY A 254 7.45 3.39 11.78
CA GLY A 254 8.02 4.20 10.71
C GLY A 254 8.50 3.38 9.51
N ASN A 255 9.45 3.92 8.75
CA ASN A 255 9.94 3.32 7.51
C ASN A 255 10.84 2.10 7.75
N LYS A 256 10.68 1.07 6.92
CA LYS A 256 11.55 -0.13 6.85
C LYS A 256 13.04 0.24 6.90
N PRO A 257 13.89 -0.35 7.78
CA PRO A 257 15.32 -0.03 7.84
C PRO A 257 16.12 -0.31 6.56
N LEU A 258 17.35 0.22 6.43
CA LEU A 258 18.22 -0.02 5.27
C LEU A 258 18.74 -1.45 5.17
N ASP A 259 18.93 -2.11 6.31
CA ASP A 259 19.49 -3.46 6.49
C ASP A 259 18.42 -4.57 6.56
N THR A 260 17.19 -4.24 6.18
CA THR A 260 16.10 -5.20 5.99
C THR A 260 15.92 -5.59 4.52
N ASN A 261 15.06 -6.58 4.28
CA ASN A 261 14.62 -6.95 2.94
C ASN A 261 13.16 -7.44 2.93
N GLY A 262 12.64 -7.68 1.74
CA GLY A 262 11.29 -8.19 1.54
C GLY A 262 11.03 -9.49 2.31
N LEU A 263 11.95 -10.46 2.28
CA LEU A 263 11.76 -11.75 2.96
C LEU A 263 11.56 -11.60 4.47
N LYS A 264 12.41 -10.82 5.15
CA LYS A 264 12.29 -10.58 6.60
C LYS A 264 10.90 -10.06 6.96
N ARG A 265 10.41 -9.07 6.20
CA ARG A 265 9.12 -8.43 6.44
C ARG A 265 7.94 -9.33 6.07
N MET A 266 8.07 -10.15 5.03
CA MET A 266 7.07 -11.17 4.71
C MET A 266 6.97 -12.25 5.79
N LEU A 267 8.08 -12.67 6.39
CA LEU A 267 8.10 -13.60 7.53
C LEU A 267 7.53 -12.94 8.80
N GLU A 268 7.83 -11.67 9.03
CA GLU A 268 7.26 -10.87 10.13
C GLU A 268 5.73 -10.79 10.01
N PHE A 269 5.20 -10.44 8.83
CA PHE A 269 3.76 -10.48 8.56
C PHE A 269 3.17 -11.88 8.76
N SER A 270 3.84 -12.92 8.27
CA SER A 270 3.33 -14.28 8.37
C SER A 270 3.26 -14.74 9.82
N ASN A 271 4.27 -14.44 10.64
CA ASN A 271 4.22 -14.68 12.07
C ASN A 271 3.08 -13.89 12.74
N TYR A 272 2.98 -12.59 12.45
CA TYR A 272 1.91 -11.73 12.95
C TYR A 272 0.52 -12.31 12.62
N ALA A 273 0.30 -12.82 11.41
CA ALA A 273 -0.98 -13.38 11.02
C ALA A 273 -1.42 -14.55 11.91
N PHE A 274 -0.47 -15.30 12.49
CA PHE A 274 -0.76 -16.39 13.45
C PHE A 274 -0.80 -15.93 14.91
N THR A 275 -0.41 -14.70 15.24
CA THR A 275 -0.65 -14.11 16.57
C THR A 275 -2.00 -13.40 16.68
N VAL A 276 -2.72 -13.29 15.56
CA VAL A 276 -4.06 -12.71 15.49
C VAL A 276 -5.08 -13.78 15.89
N ASP A 277 -5.91 -13.47 16.87
CA ASP A 277 -6.96 -14.37 17.38
C ASP A 277 -8.06 -14.59 16.34
N GLU A 278 -8.36 -13.58 15.52
CA GLU A 278 -9.37 -13.64 14.48
C GLU A 278 -9.06 -14.70 13.40
N ASP A 279 -10.12 -15.27 12.83
CA ASP A 279 -10.03 -16.35 11.83
C ASP A 279 -9.38 -15.88 10.52
N VAL A 280 -9.57 -14.60 10.20
CA VAL A 280 -9.16 -14.02 8.92
C VAL A 280 -8.36 -12.72 9.11
N VAL A 281 -7.27 -12.58 8.36
CA VAL A 281 -6.52 -11.31 8.26
C VAL A 281 -6.78 -10.67 6.89
N ILE A 282 -7.35 -9.47 6.87
CA ILE A 282 -7.53 -8.67 5.65
C ILE A 282 -6.38 -7.67 5.57
N ALA A 283 -5.47 -7.83 4.60
CA ALA A 283 -4.24 -7.06 4.50
C ALA A 283 -4.22 -6.13 3.29
N GLY A 284 -4.28 -4.82 3.56
CA GLY A 284 -4.04 -3.75 2.59
C GLY A 284 -2.56 -3.59 2.27
N GLY A 285 -2.18 -3.69 1.00
CA GLY A 285 -0.77 -3.72 0.61
C GLY A 285 -0.50 -3.44 -0.85
N HIS A 286 0.63 -3.94 -1.35
CA HIS A 286 1.26 -3.46 -2.59
C HIS A 286 1.66 -4.56 -3.56
N SER A 287 1.82 -4.17 -4.83
CA SER A 287 1.98 -5.12 -5.94
C SER A 287 3.25 -5.95 -5.89
N ILE A 288 4.41 -5.35 -5.59
CA ILE A 288 5.68 -6.08 -5.60
C ILE A 288 5.74 -6.96 -4.35
N TRP A 289 5.28 -6.44 -3.20
CA TRP A 289 5.14 -7.20 -1.97
C TRP A 289 4.26 -8.43 -2.17
N PHE A 290 3.00 -8.29 -2.62
CA PHE A 290 2.10 -9.44 -2.82
C PHE A 290 2.64 -10.46 -3.82
N ARG A 291 3.19 -10.00 -4.95
CA ARG A 291 3.80 -10.90 -5.93
C ARG A 291 5.00 -11.64 -5.35
N SER A 292 5.80 -10.97 -4.53
CA SER A 292 6.96 -11.59 -3.87
C SER A 292 6.49 -12.61 -2.83
N TYR A 293 5.40 -12.31 -2.11
CA TYR A 293 4.77 -13.20 -1.15
C TYR A 293 4.31 -14.50 -1.82
N PHE A 294 3.56 -14.41 -2.91
CA PHE A 294 3.16 -15.58 -3.70
C PHE A 294 4.37 -16.34 -4.27
N ARG A 295 5.39 -15.65 -4.79
CA ARG A 295 6.63 -16.30 -5.27
C ARG A 295 7.38 -17.05 -4.17
N THR A 296 7.32 -16.54 -2.95
CA THR A 296 8.06 -17.07 -1.81
C THR A 296 7.34 -18.23 -1.15
N PHE A 297 6.02 -18.18 -1.03
CA PHE A 297 5.27 -19.15 -0.22
C PHE A 297 4.40 -20.13 -1.02
N LEU A 298 4.23 -19.95 -2.33
CA LEU A 298 3.65 -21.02 -3.15
C LEU A 298 4.71 -22.10 -3.47
N PRO A 299 4.33 -23.39 -3.59
CA PRO A 299 5.23 -24.49 -3.92
C PRO A 299 6.03 -24.20 -5.18
N ASN A 300 7.32 -24.50 -5.24
CA ASN A 300 8.18 -24.05 -6.33
C ASN A 300 7.70 -24.45 -7.73
N ASP A 301 7.19 -25.68 -7.85
CA ASP A 301 6.67 -26.31 -9.06
C ASP A 301 5.26 -25.83 -9.46
N SER A 302 4.54 -25.11 -8.60
CA SER A 302 3.20 -24.62 -8.92
C SER A 302 3.20 -23.55 -10.01
N ASN A 303 2.33 -23.70 -11.01
CA ASN A 303 2.12 -22.69 -12.06
C ASN A 303 0.92 -21.79 -11.72
N HIS A 304 1.09 -20.91 -10.74
CA HIS A 304 0.03 -20.03 -10.27
C HIS A 304 0.20 -18.58 -10.78
N PRO A 305 -0.86 -17.89 -11.27
CA PRO A 305 -0.78 -16.51 -11.76
C PRO A 305 -0.13 -15.53 -10.78
N GLY A 306 -0.39 -15.68 -9.48
CA GLY A 306 0.18 -14.84 -8.43
C GLY A 306 1.71 -14.81 -8.35
N LYS A 307 2.40 -15.81 -8.94
CA LYS A 307 3.86 -15.77 -9.06
C LYS A 307 4.35 -14.82 -10.14
N ASN A 308 3.56 -14.54 -11.17
CA ASN A 308 4.06 -13.85 -12.36
C ASN A 308 3.36 -12.52 -12.62
N ARG A 309 2.08 -12.43 -12.24
CA ARG A 309 1.19 -11.29 -12.48
C ARG A 309 1.02 -10.47 -11.21
N LYS A 310 0.58 -9.22 -11.36
CA LYS A 310 0.21 -8.36 -10.23
C LYS A 310 -1.27 -8.54 -9.95
N VAL A 311 -1.68 -8.57 -8.69
CA VAL A 311 -3.10 -8.30 -8.35
C VAL A 311 -3.46 -6.94 -8.93
N VAL A 312 -4.61 -6.75 -9.56
CA VAL A 312 -4.99 -5.42 -10.09
C VAL A 312 -5.16 -4.39 -8.98
N ASN A 313 -5.11 -3.10 -9.31
CA ASN A 313 -5.39 -2.04 -8.33
C ASN A 313 -6.77 -2.26 -7.70
N CYS A 314 -6.89 -2.06 -6.38
CA CYS A 314 -8.08 -2.37 -5.59
C CYS A 314 -8.53 -3.86 -5.63
N GLY A 315 -7.79 -4.75 -6.29
CA GLY A 315 -8.10 -6.16 -6.36
C GLY A 315 -7.98 -6.85 -4.99
N ALA A 316 -8.85 -7.83 -4.76
CA ALA A 316 -8.90 -8.63 -3.55
C ALA A 316 -8.69 -10.12 -3.87
N VAL A 317 -7.74 -10.77 -3.18
CA VAL A 317 -7.41 -12.19 -3.36
C VAL A 317 -7.29 -12.86 -1.99
N ALA A 318 -8.05 -13.91 -1.76
CA ALA A 318 -8.00 -14.71 -0.55
C ALA A 318 -7.13 -15.96 -0.73
N PHE A 319 -6.54 -16.46 0.35
CA PHE A 319 -5.82 -17.73 0.38
C PHE A 319 -5.66 -18.25 1.80
N THR A 320 -5.35 -19.54 1.94
CA THR A 320 -4.97 -20.14 3.22
C THR A 320 -3.45 -20.11 3.37
N LEU A 321 -2.99 -19.41 4.40
CA LEU A 321 -1.62 -19.44 4.87
C LEU A 321 -1.44 -20.62 5.84
N LEU A 322 -0.38 -21.39 5.64
CA LEU A 322 0.03 -22.51 6.46
C LEU A 322 1.28 -22.13 7.25
N LYS A 323 1.35 -22.56 8.51
CA LYS A 323 2.53 -22.42 9.36
C LYS A 323 2.92 -23.78 9.95
N LYS A 324 4.22 -24.05 9.97
CA LYS A 324 4.79 -25.21 10.65
C LYS A 324 5.99 -24.79 11.48
N GLY A 325 6.02 -25.21 12.74
CA GLY A 325 7.02 -24.78 13.72
C GLY A 325 6.67 -23.46 14.38
N GLU A 326 7.55 -22.97 15.25
CA GLU A 326 7.33 -21.77 16.06
C GLU A 326 8.53 -20.82 16.00
N GLY A 327 8.28 -19.55 16.34
CA GLY A 327 9.31 -18.52 16.46
C GLY A 327 10.12 -18.33 15.18
N ALA A 328 11.45 -18.23 15.33
CA ALA A 328 12.36 -17.96 14.22
C ALA A 328 12.48 -19.11 13.21
N ASP A 329 12.13 -20.34 13.62
CA ASP A 329 12.20 -21.54 12.78
C ASP A 329 10.87 -21.84 12.06
N ALA A 330 9.84 -21.00 12.28
CA ALA A 330 8.55 -21.14 11.62
C ALA A 330 8.71 -21.06 10.09
N LYS A 331 8.16 -22.06 9.41
CA LYS A 331 8.09 -22.12 7.94
C LYS A 331 6.65 -21.88 7.50
N PHE A 332 6.52 -21.24 6.35
CA PHE A 332 5.21 -20.85 5.81
C PHE A 332 5.01 -21.35 4.39
N ALA A 333 3.75 -21.63 4.05
CA ALA A 333 3.33 -21.99 2.71
C ALA A 333 1.93 -21.45 2.42
N ILE A 334 1.63 -21.22 1.15
CA ILE A 334 0.27 -20.95 0.68
C ILE A 334 -0.25 -22.24 0.04
N ASP A 335 -1.44 -22.64 0.44
CA ASP A 335 -2.16 -23.72 -0.24
C ASP A 335 -2.69 -23.20 -1.60
N PRO A 336 -2.13 -23.67 -2.75
CA PRO A 336 -2.47 -23.14 -4.06
C PRO A 336 -3.94 -23.33 -4.43
N ASP A 337 -4.59 -24.37 -3.89
CA ASP A 337 -5.98 -24.70 -4.21
C ASP A 337 -6.98 -23.79 -3.47
N THR A 338 -6.48 -22.97 -2.54
CA THR A 338 -7.31 -22.03 -1.76
C THR A 338 -7.18 -20.59 -2.25
N VAL A 339 -6.46 -20.34 -3.35
CA VAL A 339 -6.25 -18.97 -3.85
C VAL A 339 -7.47 -18.52 -4.65
N ASP A 340 -8.35 -17.76 -4.01
CA ASP A 340 -9.60 -17.28 -4.56
C ASP A 340 -9.49 -15.80 -5.00
N VAL A 341 -9.89 -15.50 -6.23
CA VAL A 341 -10.03 -14.12 -6.70
C VAL A 341 -11.39 -13.59 -6.25
N VAL A 342 -11.39 -12.68 -5.27
CA VAL A 342 -12.63 -12.05 -4.78
C VAL A 342 -13.03 -10.85 -5.63
N TYR A 343 -12.04 -10.05 -6.07
CA TYR A 343 -12.28 -8.91 -6.95
C TYR A 343 -11.03 -8.58 -7.79
N GLY A 344 -11.22 -8.31 -9.09
CA GLY A 344 -10.20 -7.75 -9.97
C GLY A 344 -9.05 -8.68 -10.41
N GLY A 345 -8.72 -9.73 -9.65
CA GLY A 345 -7.79 -10.79 -10.07
C GLY A 345 -6.36 -10.34 -10.40
N PHE A 346 -5.72 -11.04 -11.34
CA PHE A 346 -4.31 -10.88 -11.69
C PHE A 346 -4.11 -10.41 -13.14
N THR A 347 -3.23 -9.41 -13.34
CA THR A 347 -2.83 -8.87 -14.66
C THR A 347 -1.33 -8.86 -14.89
#